data_AF-A0AA36JBD9-F1
#
_entry.id   AF-A0AA36JBD9-F1
#
_cell.length_a   1.000
_cell.length_b   1.000
_cell.length_c   1.000
_cell.angle_alpha   90.00
_cell.angle_beta   90.00
_cell.angle_gamma   90.00
#
_symmetry.space_group_name_H-M   'P 1'
#
loop_
_entity.id
_entity.type
_entity.pdbx_description
1 polymer ?
#
loop_
_entity_poly.entity_id
_entity_poly.type
_entity_poly.pdbx_seq_one_letter_code
_entity_poly.pdbx_strand_id
1 'polypeptide(L)'
;MNSGGDLPDFSLGTTQLEFRHTFLSVPEEPARHGSARLRSRSEPVGESEPLEAAVEFLHSLLQWQAYASSLPRRLQRFGQPEEERSSSDGSQAGEERSSDGDVGNPGEPCPDEAAPLESIGSLGHPDLCRSACVFVIASTCYNGANCPYCHLPHDEKRAKLDKRQRGWLRELSEAQLLPILLQHLRARAENKGFAQQADGLIRLLAEPRMTFFQLLRLAPQEGGYGQQIAQAVLDLRSAM
;
A
#
# COMPACT_ATOMS: atom_id res chain seq x y z
N MET A 1 -64.73 -33.45 -11.71
CA MET A 1 -64.25 -32.19 -11.13
C MET A 1 -62.74 -32.14 -11.36
N ASN A 2 -62.33 -31.58 -12.49
CA ASN A 2 -60.93 -31.44 -12.90
C ASN A 2 -60.48 -30.02 -12.54
N SER A 3 -59.59 -29.91 -11.56
CA SER A 3 -59.03 -28.64 -11.13
C SER A 3 -57.70 -28.43 -11.87
N GLY A 4 -57.76 -27.83 -13.06
CA GLY A 4 -56.59 -27.36 -13.79
C GLY A 4 -56.05 -26.09 -13.14
N GLY A 5 -54.87 -26.16 -12.55
CA GLY A 5 -54.11 -25.01 -12.07
C GLY A 5 -53.06 -24.64 -13.10
N ASP A 6 -53.30 -23.56 -13.84
CA ASP A 6 -52.29 -22.90 -14.68
C ASP A 6 -51.24 -22.24 -13.78
N LEU A 7 -49.99 -22.68 -13.90
CA LEU A 7 -48.83 -22.03 -13.29
C LEU A 7 -48.27 -20.98 -14.26
N PRO A 8 -47.92 -19.77 -13.79
CA PRO A 8 -47.34 -18.74 -14.64
C PRO A 8 -45.93 -19.14 -15.11
N ASP A 9 -45.74 -19.08 -16.42
CA ASP A 9 -44.46 -19.29 -17.10
C ASP A 9 -43.52 -18.11 -16.84
N PHE A 10 -42.64 -18.26 -15.86
CA PHE A 10 -41.55 -17.32 -15.60
C PHE A 10 -40.39 -17.63 -16.56
N SER A 11 -40.52 -17.13 -17.79
CA SER A 11 -39.41 -17.11 -18.75
C SER A 11 -38.33 -16.13 -18.24
N LEU A 12 -37.42 -16.64 -17.42
CA LEU A 12 -36.25 -15.92 -16.94
C LEU A 12 -35.32 -15.68 -18.13
N GLY A 13 -35.39 -14.49 -18.70
CA GLY A 13 -34.49 -14.05 -19.77
C GLY A 13 -33.04 -14.16 -19.31
N THR A 14 -32.33 -15.16 -19.82
CA THR A 14 -30.89 -15.34 -19.60
C THR A 14 -30.15 -14.21 -20.31
N THR A 15 -29.74 -13.19 -19.56
CA THR A 15 -28.82 -12.16 -20.05
C THR A 15 -27.45 -12.78 -20.22
N GLN A 16 -27.10 -13.06 -21.48
CA GLN A 16 -25.81 -13.61 -21.86
C GLN A 16 -24.77 -12.48 -21.79
N LEU A 17 -23.86 -12.55 -20.82
CA LEU A 17 -22.74 -11.60 -20.69
C LEU A 17 -21.56 -12.12 -21.50
N GLU A 18 -21.18 -11.40 -22.56
CA GLU A 18 -20.02 -11.73 -23.38
C GLU A 18 -18.79 -10.93 -22.90
N PHE A 19 -17.78 -11.63 -22.38
CA PHE A 19 -16.52 -11.01 -21.95
C PHE A 19 -15.55 -10.96 -23.11
N ARG A 20 -15.32 -9.77 -23.67
CA ARG A 20 -14.22 -9.51 -24.60
C ARG A 20 -13.18 -8.62 -23.95
N HIS A 21 -11.91 -8.98 -24.19
CA HIS A 21 -10.72 -8.45 -23.53
C HIS A 21 -10.84 -6.96 -23.12
N THR A 22 -10.76 -6.77 -21.80
CA THR A 22 -10.64 -5.53 -21.01
C THR A 22 -11.82 -4.57 -20.84
N PHE A 23 -12.99 -4.77 -21.46
CA PHE A 23 -14.17 -3.95 -21.14
C PHE A 23 -15.47 -4.78 -21.11
N LEU A 24 -16.21 -4.68 -20.00
CA LEU A 24 -17.59 -5.18 -19.87
C LEU A 24 -18.51 -4.27 -20.70
N SER A 25 -18.82 -4.68 -21.93
CA SER A 25 -19.88 -4.05 -22.71
C SER A 25 -21.22 -4.58 -22.21
N VAL A 26 -21.91 -3.80 -21.39
CA VAL A 26 -23.31 -4.06 -21.04
C VAL A 26 -24.15 -3.70 -22.28
N PRO A 27 -24.94 -4.63 -22.85
CA PRO A 27 -25.79 -4.32 -23.99
C PRO A 27 -26.79 -3.22 -23.59
N GLU A 28 -26.79 -2.11 -24.33
CA GLU A 28 -27.74 -1.02 -24.13
C GLU A 28 -29.15 -1.52 -24.41
N GLU A 29 -30.00 -1.55 -23.38
CA GLU A 29 -31.43 -1.79 -23.54
C GLU A 29 -32.01 -0.75 -24.50
N PRO A 30 -32.84 -1.18 -25.48
CA PRO A 30 -33.43 -0.26 -26.45
C PRO A 30 -34.23 0.80 -25.71
N ALA A 31 -33.87 2.07 -25.98
CA ALA A 31 -34.32 3.25 -25.28
C ALA A 31 -35.85 3.29 -25.13
N ARG A 32 -36.34 3.00 -23.92
CA ARG A 32 -37.69 3.38 -23.52
C ARG A 32 -37.75 4.90 -23.55
N HIS A 33 -38.52 5.40 -24.52
CA HIS A 33 -38.71 6.81 -24.76
C HIS A 33 -39.30 7.47 -23.50
N GLY A 34 -38.69 8.57 -23.05
CA GLY A 34 -39.30 9.49 -22.10
C GLY A 34 -38.92 9.30 -20.63
N SER A 35 -37.66 9.51 -20.28
CA SER A 35 -37.32 10.11 -19.00
C SER A 35 -35.96 10.81 -19.12
N ALA A 36 -35.99 12.14 -19.15
CA ALA A 36 -34.80 12.94 -19.01
C ALA A 36 -34.14 12.58 -17.67
N ARG A 37 -33.05 11.80 -17.72
CA ARG A 37 -32.23 11.50 -16.55
C ARG A 37 -31.67 12.83 -16.04
N LEU A 38 -32.36 13.44 -15.09
CA LEU A 38 -31.78 14.46 -14.23
C LEU A 38 -30.50 13.86 -13.66
N ARG A 39 -29.37 14.49 -13.96
CA ARG A 39 -28.12 14.23 -13.24
C ARG A 39 -28.46 14.33 -11.75
N SER A 40 -28.22 13.25 -11.02
CA SER A 40 -28.34 13.18 -9.57
C SER A 40 -27.57 14.36 -8.98
N ARG A 41 -28.32 15.39 -8.59
CA ARG A 41 -27.82 16.44 -7.72
C ARG A 41 -27.55 15.75 -6.41
N SER A 42 -26.29 15.72 -6.00
CA SER A 42 -25.88 15.33 -4.66
C SER A 42 -26.76 16.06 -3.67
N GLU A 43 -27.56 15.32 -2.90
CA GLU A 43 -28.32 15.88 -1.79
C GLU A 43 -27.33 16.57 -0.84
N PRO A 44 -27.59 17.82 -0.43
CA PRO A 44 -26.78 18.46 0.59
C PRO A 44 -26.86 17.62 1.87
N VAL A 45 -25.70 17.32 2.43
CA VAL A 45 -25.52 16.61 3.71
C VAL A 45 -26.41 17.29 4.76
N GLY A 46 -27.24 16.50 5.45
CA GLY A 46 -28.17 16.96 6.48
C GLY A 46 -27.49 17.76 7.59
N GLU A 47 -28.20 18.79 8.07
CA GLU A 47 -27.71 19.94 8.86
C GLU A 47 -27.26 19.66 10.31
N SER A 48 -26.91 18.42 10.65
CA SER A 48 -26.50 18.07 12.02
C SER A 48 -25.01 17.71 12.09
N GLU A 49 -24.17 18.75 12.08
CA GLU A 49 -22.85 18.89 12.79
C GLU A 49 -22.05 20.09 12.19
N PRO A 50 -22.61 21.31 12.11
CA PRO A 50 -21.94 22.43 11.44
C PRO A 50 -20.70 22.94 12.17
N LEU A 51 -20.55 22.64 13.47
CA LEU A 51 -19.46 23.18 14.27
C LEU A 51 -18.19 22.33 14.18
N GLU A 52 -18.30 21.01 14.36
CA GLU A 52 -17.13 20.11 14.29
C GLU A 52 -16.51 20.12 12.89
N ALA A 53 -17.33 20.04 11.84
CA ALA A 53 -16.86 20.10 10.45
C ALA A 53 -16.18 21.44 10.12
N ALA A 54 -16.68 22.56 10.68
CA ALA A 54 -16.04 23.87 10.49
C ALA A 54 -14.71 23.98 11.24
N VAL A 55 -14.60 23.39 12.44
CA VAL A 55 -13.36 23.33 13.21
C VAL A 55 -12.31 22.47 12.49
N GLU A 56 -12.69 21.29 11.99
CA GLU A 56 -11.81 20.43 11.19
C GLU A 56 -11.33 21.14 9.92
N PHE A 57 -12.22 21.85 9.24
CA PHE A 57 -11.88 22.63 8.05
C PHE A 57 -10.87 23.74 8.37
N LEU A 58 -11.10 24.51 9.43
CA LEU A 58 -10.17 25.56 9.86
C LEU A 58 -8.80 25.00 10.27
N HIS A 59 -8.78 23.86 10.96
CA HIS A 59 -7.55 23.19 11.34
C HIS A 59 -6.76 22.69 10.11
N SER A 60 -7.45 22.08 9.14
CA SER A 60 -6.87 21.69 7.86
C SER A 60 -6.31 22.89 7.09
N LEU A 61 -6.99 24.04 7.12
CA LEU A 61 -6.55 25.26 6.46
C LEU A 61 -5.28 25.84 7.10
N LEU A 62 -5.22 25.87 8.44
CA LEU A 62 -4.04 26.32 9.20
C LEU A 62 -2.83 25.42 8.96
N GLN A 63 -3.03 24.09 8.94
CA GLN A 63 -1.96 23.15 8.61
C GLN A 63 -1.44 23.37 7.19
N TRP A 64 -2.32 23.61 6.22
CA TRP A 64 -1.92 23.88 4.86
C TRP A 64 -1.14 25.19 4.73
N GLN A 65 -1.55 26.24 5.46
CA GLN A 65 -0.83 27.51 5.49
C GLN A 65 0.57 27.38 6.14
N ALA A 66 0.69 26.61 7.22
CA ALA A 66 1.98 26.28 7.84
C ALA A 66 2.89 25.48 6.90
N TYR A 67 2.33 24.52 6.16
CA TYR A 67 3.07 23.79 5.14
C TYR A 67 3.54 24.71 4.00
N ALA A 68 2.65 25.52 3.44
CA ALA A 68 2.94 26.44 2.34
C ALA A 68 4.05 27.44 2.71
N SER A 69 3.98 28.00 3.92
CA SER A 69 5.01 28.90 4.46
C SER A 69 6.36 28.22 4.73
N SER A 70 6.39 26.90 4.91
CA SER A 70 7.63 26.14 5.07
C SER A 70 8.36 25.84 3.74
N LEU A 71 7.67 25.92 2.60
CA LEU A 71 8.20 25.56 1.29
C LEU A 71 9.42 26.40 0.86
N PRO A 72 9.46 27.73 1.03
CA PRO A 72 10.63 28.54 0.65
C PRO A 72 11.92 28.13 1.38
N ARG A 73 11.82 27.79 2.68
CA ARG A 73 12.97 27.32 3.47
C ARG A 73 13.48 25.95 2.99
N ARG A 74 12.57 25.07 2.54
CA ARG A 74 12.95 23.77 1.97
C ARG A 74 13.62 23.93 0.61
N LEU A 75 13.08 24.81 -0.24
CA LEU A 75 13.66 25.15 -1.54
C LEU A 75 15.08 25.72 -1.41
N GLN A 76 15.35 26.55 -0.41
CA GLN A 76 16.71 27.08 -0.16
C GLN A 76 17.73 25.98 0.16
N ARG A 77 17.34 24.87 0.79
CA ARG A 77 18.27 23.74 1.04
C ARG A 77 18.63 22.97 -0.23
N PHE A 78 17.78 22.95 -1.24
CA PHE A 78 18.07 22.25 -2.50
C PHE A 78 19.00 23.03 -3.42
N GLY A 79 19.21 24.32 -3.16
CA GLY A 79 20.09 25.19 -3.94
C GLY A 79 21.49 25.39 -3.37
N GLN A 80 21.80 24.84 -2.18
CA GLN A 80 23.15 24.94 -1.63
C GLN A 80 24.00 23.78 -2.17
N PRO A 81 25.10 24.05 -2.89
CA PRO A 81 26.05 23.02 -3.29
C PRO A 81 26.62 22.34 -2.03
N GLU A 82 26.79 21.02 -2.07
CA GLU A 82 27.18 20.17 -0.93
C GLU A 82 28.62 20.39 -0.40
N GLU A 83 29.28 21.49 -0.75
CA GLU A 83 30.72 21.68 -0.50
C GLU A 83 31.09 22.06 0.95
N GLU A 84 30.12 22.33 1.84
CA GLU A 84 30.43 22.75 3.23
C GLU A 84 29.84 21.84 4.34
N ARG A 85 29.47 20.59 4.04
CA ARG A 85 29.05 19.62 5.08
C ARG A 85 30.18 18.84 5.75
N SER A 86 31.43 19.17 5.45
CA SER A 86 32.62 18.55 6.03
C SER A 86 33.46 19.57 6.81
N SER A 87 32.98 20.04 7.98
CA SER A 87 33.86 20.65 9.00
C SER A 87 33.15 20.85 10.35
N SER A 88 33.14 19.78 11.14
CA SER A 88 33.36 19.75 12.60
C SER A 88 33.22 18.28 13.01
N ASP A 89 34.00 17.68 13.89
CA ASP A 89 35.23 17.99 14.62
C ASP A 89 35.65 16.61 15.14
N GLY A 90 36.92 16.25 15.00
CA GLY A 90 37.40 14.89 15.23
C GLY A 90 38.90 14.78 15.12
N SER A 91 39.61 15.70 15.79
CA SER A 91 41.05 15.65 15.99
C SER A 91 41.44 14.41 16.78
N GLN A 92 42.28 13.53 16.20
CA GLN A 92 43.31 12.82 16.96
C GLN A 92 44.48 12.47 16.05
N ALA A 93 45.65 12.97 16.46
CA ALA A 93 46.94 12.85 15.83
C ALA A 93 47.50 11.41 15.89
N GLY A 94 48.29 11.05 14.88
CA GLY A 94 49.12 9.85 14.88
C GLY A 94 50.04 9.83 13.67
N GLU A 95 51.33 10.07 13.94
CA GLU A 95 52.45 10.29 13.02
C GLU A 95 52.86 9.09 12.14
N GLU A 96 53.25 9.44 10.91
CA GLU A 96 54.45 9.03 10.16
C GLU A 96 54.80 7.55 9.94
N ARG A 97 54.77 7.14 8.66
CA ARG A 97 55.86 6.37 8.04
C ARG A 97 55.82 6.45 6.51
N SER A 98 56.83 7.11 5.96
CA SER A 98 57.20 7.11 4.54
C SER A 98 57.55 5.72 4.04
N SER A 99 57.14 5.38 2.83
CA SER A 99 57.91 4.49 1.96
C SER A 99 57.57 4.79 0.50
N ASP A 100 58.45 5.54 -0.14
CA ASP A 100 58.53 5.68 -1.59
C ASP A 100 58.72 4.31 -2.26
N GLY A 101 57.94 4.06 -3.31
CA GLY A 101 57.91 2.79 -4.04
C GLY A 101 57.13 2.93 -5.34
N ASP A 102 57.68 3.74 -6.25
CA ASP A 102 57.34 3.83 -7.67
C ASP A 102 57.70 2.52 -8.40
N VAL A 103 56.70 1.79 -8.90
CA VAL A 103 56.83 0.92 -10.08
C VAL A 103 55.51 0.95 -10.85
N GLY A 104 55.49 1.70 -11.95
CA GLY A 104 54.37 1.73 -12.89
C GLY A 104 54.06 0.35 -13.48
N ASN A 105 52.80 -0.08 -13.32
CA ASN A 105 52.22 -1.18 -14.09
C ASN A 105 51.07 -0.64 -14.97
N PRO A 106 51.34 -0.28 -16.24
CA PRO A 106 50.28 0.08 -17.18
C PRO A 106 49.72 -1.21 -17.80
N GLY A 107 48.66 -1.76 -17.21
CA GLY A 107 47.99 -2.91 -17.83
C GLY A 107 47.01 -3.73 -17.00
N GLU A 108 46.46 -3.22 -15.90
CA GLU A 108 45.32 -3.89 -15.27
C GLU A 108 44.01 -3.39 -15.91
N PRO A 109 43.24 -4.26 -16.62
CA PRO A 109 41.91 -3.90 -17.05
C PRO A 109 41.04 -3.65 -15.81
N CYS A 110 40.44 -2.45 -15.75
CA CYS A 110 39.56 -2.04 -14.66
C CYS A 110 38.51 -3.13 -14.36
N PRO A 111 38.44 -3.68 -13.13
CA PRO A 111 37.35 -4.54 -12.72
C PRO A 111 36.11 -3.67 -12.40
N ASP A 112 35.59 -2.98 -13.42
CA ASP A 112 34.37 -2.16 -13.33
C ASP A 112 33.14 -2.89 -13.89
N GLU A 113 33.15 -4.22 -13.85
CA GLU A 113 31.90 -4.97 -13.67
C GLU A 113 31.55 -4.98 -12.17
N ALA A 114 31.31 -3.79 -11.61
CA ALA A 114 30.64 -3.67 -10.34
C ALA A 114 29.28 -4.33 -10.49
N ALA A 115 29.15 -5.55 -9.97
CA ALA A 115 27.91 -6.31 -9.98
C ALA A 115 26.76 -5.36 -9.60
N PRO A 116 25.64 -5.34 -10.36
CA PRO A 116 24.55 -4.40 -10.13
C PRO A 116 24.17 -4.43 -8.65
N LEU A 117 24.41 -3.34 -7.93
CA LEU A 117 24.16 -3.27 -6.49
C LEU A 117 22.69 -3.58 -6.24
N GLU A 118 22.42 -4.77 -5.71
CA GLU A 118 21.09 -5.22 -5.37
C GLU A 118 20.52 -4.28 -4.31
N SER A 119 19.46 -3.56 -4.67
CA SER A 119 18.77 -2.71 -3.71
C SER A 119 17.92 -3.55 -2.77
N ILE A 120 17.62 -3.04 -1.57
CA ILE A 120 16.66 -3.67 -0.63
C ILE A 120 15.32 -3.94 -1.33
N GLY A 121 14.89 -3.05 -2.23
CA GLY A 121 13.66 -3.24 -3.01
C GLY A 121 13.71 -4.42 -3.98
N SER A 122 14.89 -4.95 -4.30
CA SER A 122 15.10 -6.09 -5.20
C SER A 122 14.94 -7.45 -4.54
N LEU A 123 14.84 -7.50 -3.20
CA LEU A 123 14.54 -8.73 -2.47
C LEU A 123 13.22 -9.35 -2.97
N GLY A 124 13.29 -10.59 -3.46
CA GLY A 124 12.16 -11.33 -4.01
C GLY A 124 11.89 -11.10 -5.50
N HIS A 125 12.81 -10.49 -6.25
CA HIS A 125 12.71 -10.42 -7.72
C HIS A 125 12.70 -11.83 -8.33
N PRO A 126 11.92 -12.10 -9.40
CA PRO A 126 11.05 -11.18 -10.16
C PRO A 126 9.63 -10.98 -9.60
N ASP A 127 9.15 -11.88 -8.75
CA ASP A 127 7.72 -12.01 -8.46
C ASP A 127 7.23 -11.18 -7.28
N LEU A 128 8.09 -10.99 -6.28
CA LEU A 128 7.78 -10.43 -4.97
C LEU A 128 8.61 -9.17 -4.64
N CYS A 129 9.51 -8.74 -5.54
CA CYS A 129 10.23 -7.47 -5.36
C CYS A 129 9.29 -6.28 -5.29
N ARG A 130 9.79 -5.14 -4.81
CA ARG A 130 9.04 -3.88 -4.81
C ARG A 130 8.91 -3.33 -6.25
N SER A 131 8.15 -2.25 -6.41
CA SER A 131 8.03 -1.61 -7.73
C SER A 131 9.40 -1.15 -8.25
N ALA A 132 9.57 -1.17 -9.56
CA ALA A 132 10.78 -0.70 -10.22
C ALA A 132 11.13 0.74 -9.81
N CYS A 133 12.41 1.00 -9.58
CA CYS A 133 12.93 2.32 -9.25
C CYS A 133 12.87 3.23 -10.47
N VAL A 134 12.09 4.30 -10.39
CA VAL A 134 11.95 5.28 -11.49
C VAL A 134 13.28 5.96 -11.81
N PHE A 135 14.14 6.16 -10.80
CA PHE A 135 15.45 6.80 -10.99
C PHE A 135 16.45 5.90 -11.71
N VAL A 136 16.42 4.58 -11.47
CA VAL A 136 17.27 3.64 -12.24
C VAL A 136 16.82 3.53 -13.69
N ILE A 137 15.51 3.63 -13.95
CA ILE A 137 14.99 3.62 -15.31
C ILE A 137 15.37 4.91 -16.06
N ALA A 138 15.39 6.06 -15.36
CA ALA A 138 15.66 7.36 -15.97
C ALA A 138 17.16 7.68 -16.10
N SER A 139 17.95 7.37 -15.07
CA SER A 139 19.39 7.61 -15.01
C SER A 139 20.02 6.76 -13.90
N THR A 140 20.50 7.37 -12.82
CA THR A 140 21.21 6.72 -11.72
C THR A 140 20.46 7.01 -10.41
N CYS A 141 20.24 5.98 -9.59
CA CYS A 141 19.62 6.15 -8.28
C CYS A 141 20.68 6.45 -7.21
N TYR A 142 20.58 7.62 -6.57
CA TYR A 142 21.48 8.04 -5.49
C TYR A 142 21.36 7.23 -4.19
N ASN A 143 20.26 6.49 -4.00
CA ASN A 143 20.07 5.67 -2.79
C ASN A 143 20.89 4.35 -2.82
N GLY A 144 21.44 3.97 -3.98
CA GLY A 144 22.24 2.74 -4.13
C GLY A 144 21.54 1.50 -3.58
N ALA A 145 22.29 0.69 -2.81
CA ALA A 145 21.79 -0.53 -2.19
C ALA A 145 20.64 -0.29 -1.18
N ASN A 146 20.55 0.90 -0.59
CA ASN A 146 19.51 1.25 0.38
C ASN A 146 18.19 1.69 -0.28
N CYS A 147 18.10 1.67 -1.62
CA CYS A 147 16.88 2.06 -2.30
C CYS A 147 15.72 1.11 -1.96
N PRO A 148 14.56 1.61 -1.50
CA PRO A 148 13.40 0.79 -1.20
C PRO A 148 12.68 0.32 -2.46
N TYR A 149 13.18 0.61 -3.66
CA TYR A 149 12.61 0.21 -4.94
C TYR A 149 13.56 -0.75 -5.66
N CYS A 150 13.01 -1.61 -6.51
CA CYS A 150 13.81 -2.62 -7.19
C CYS A 150 14.62 -1.99 -8.33
N HIS A 151 15.91 -2.31 -8.40
CA HIS A 151 16.84 -1.85 -9.43
C HIS A 151 16.96 -2.83 -10.60
N LEU A 152 16.50 -4.07 -10.44
CA LEU A 152 16.54 -5.10 -11.47
C LEU A 152 15.54 -4.78 -12.61
N PRO A 153 15.81 -5.24 -13.85
CA PRO A 153 14.92 -5.06 -14.98
C PRO A 153 13.56 -5.72 -14.72
N HIS A 154 12.47 -5.05 -15.08
CA HIS A 154 11.11 -5.62 -14.98
C HIS A 154 10.48 -5.67 -16.36
N ASP A 155 10.16 -6.88 -16.81
CA ASP A 155 9.56 -7.08 -18.13
C ASP A 155 8.06 -6.75 -18.14
N GLU A 156 7.41 -6.84 -16.99
CA GLU A 156 5.96 -6.69 -16.86
C GLU A 156 5.55 -5.45 -16.07
N LYS A 157 4.70 -4.63 -16.70
CA LYS A 157 3.95 -3.59 -15.99
C LYS A 157 2.95 -4.27 -15.07
N ARG A 158 3.29 -4.39 -13.79
CA ARG A 158 2.34 -4.85 -12.77
C ARG A 158 1.08 -4.00 -12.83
N ALA A 159 -0.07 -4.66 -12.93
CA ALA A 159 -1.36 -4.00 -12.94
C ALA A 159 -1.50 -3.12 -11.69
N LYS A 160 -1.54 -1.81 -11.89
CA LYS A 160 -1.83 -0.86 -10.82
C LYS A 160 -3.34 -0.82 -10.63
N LEU A 161 -3.79 -1.03 -9.40
CA LEU A 161 -5.18 -0.80 -9.05
C LEU A 161 -5.56 0.64 -9.38
N ASP A 162 -6.73 0.83 -9.99
CA ASP A 162 -7.23 2.15 -10.36
C ASP A 162 -7.60 2.99 -9.12
N LYS A 163 -7.94 4.26 -9.32
CA LYS A 163 -8.29 5.16 -8.20
C LYS A 163 -9.52 4.67 -7.42
N ARG A 164 -10.52 4.10 -8.10
CA ARG A 164 -11.79 3.65 -7.52
C ARG A 164 -11.59 2.37 -6.71
N GLN A 165 -10.87 1.40 -7.25
CA GLN A 165 -10.46 0.15 -6.60
C GLN A 165 -9.66 0.44 -5.32
N ARG A 166 -8.73 1.40 -5.37
CA ARG A 166 -7.99 1.83 -4.17
C ARG A 166 -8.87 2.56 -3.14
N GLY A 167 -9.95 3.19 -3.57
CA GLY A 167 -10.95 3.77 -2.67
C GLY A 167 -11.73 2.65 -1.97
N TRP A 168 -12.29 1.73 -2.75
CA TRP A 168 -13.04 0.59 -2.25
C TRP A 168 -12.23 -0.27 -1.28
N LEU A 169 -10.96 -0.58 -1.58
CA LEU A 169 -10.10 -1.34 -0.66
C LEU A 169 -9.81 -0.60 0.66
N ARG A 170 -9.89 0.73 0.69
CA ARG A 170 -9.74 1.52 1.93
C ARG A 170 -11.02 1.53 2.77
N GLU A 171 -12.17 1.32 2.15
CA GLU A 171 -13.47 1.25 2.83
C GLU A 171 -13.70 -0.12 3.48
N LEU A 172 -13.03 -1.17 3.00
CA LEU A 172 -13.12 -2.51 3.59
C LEU A 172 -12.47 -2.56 4.98
N SER A 173 -13.20 -3.13 5.93
CA SER A 173 -12.62 -3.48 7.23
C SER A 173 -11.55 -4.57 7.09
N GLU A 174 -10.62 -4.66 8.04
CA GLU A 174 -9.58 -5.70 8.06
C GLU A 174 -10.18 -7.12 7.97
N ALA A 175 -11.31 -7.34 8.65
CA ALA A 175 -12.04 -8.62 8.61
C ALA A 175 -12.58 -8.97 7.21
N GLN A 176 -12.87 -7.98 6.36
CA GLN A 176 -13.31 -8.20 4.98
C GLN A 176 -12.13 -8.29 4.02
N LEU A 177 -11.08 -7.49 4.25
CA LEU A 177 -9.92 -7.41 3.38
C LEU A 177 -9.03 -8.67 3.47
N LEU A 178 -8.81 -9.20 4.68
CA LEU A 178 -7.95 -10.36 4.91
C LEU A 178 -8.37 -11.60 4.13
N PRO A 179 -9.64 -12.06 4.14
CA PRO A 179 -10.07 -13.20 3.34
C PRO A 179 -9.80 -13.04 1.84
N ILE A 180 -10.05 -11.84 1.31
CA ILE A 180 -9.81 -11.52 -0.11
C ILE A 180 -8.31 -11.61 -0.42
N LEU A 181 -7.47 -10.99 0.42
CA LEU A 181 -6.01 -11.05 0.26
C LEU A 181 -5.48 -12.48 0.36
N LEU A 182 -5.94 -13.26 1.34
CA LEU A 182 -5.51 -14.65 1.55
C LEU A 182 -5.82 -15.54 0.34
N GLN A 183 -7.00 -15.38 -0.25
CA GLN A 183 -7.37 -16.10 -1.48
C GLN A 183 -6.37 -15.79 -2.61
N HIS A 184 -6.06 -14.51 -2.82
CA HIS A 184 -5.12 -14.11 -3.86
C HIS A 184 -3.67 -14.52 -3.57
N LEU A 185 -3.24 -14.48 -2.31
CA LEU A 185 -1.90 -14.90 -1.90
C LEU A 185 -1.70 -16.40 -2.12
N ARG A 186 -2.68 -17.23 -1.75
CA ARG A 186 -2.65 -18.69 -2.01
C ARG A 186 -2.56 -18.99 -3.49
N ALA A 187 -3.47 -18.42 -4.29
CA ALA A 187 -3.48 -18.62 -5.74
C ALA A 187 -2.15 -18.17 -6.37
N ARG A 188 -1.58 -17.05 -5.92
CA ARG A 188 -0.30 -16.56 -6.43
C ARG A 188 0.86 -17.47 -6.03
N ALA A 189 0.89 -17.96 -4.80
CA ALA A 189 1.94 -18.86 -4.33
C ALA A 189 1.90 -20.22 -5.05
N GLU A 190 0.70 -20.73 -5.33
CA GLU A 190 0.49 -21.94 -6.15
C GLU A 190 0.95 -21.73 -7.59
N ASN A 191 0.49 -20.65 -8.25
CA ASN A 191 0.85 -20.34 -9.63
C ASN A 191 2.36 -20.15 -9.84
N LYS A 192 3.08 -19.77 -8.79
CA LYS A 192 4.53 -19.52 -8.83
C LYS A 192 5.35 -20.66 -8.19
N GLY A 193 4.71 -21.71 -7.69
CA GLY A 193 5.39 -22.90 -7.17
C GLY A 193 6.09 -22.72 -5.82
N PHE A 194 5.75 -21.70 -5.03
CA PHE A 194 6.32 -21.47 -3.69
C PHE A 194 5.30 -21.61 -2.54
N ALA A 195 4.20 -22.31 -2.78
CA ALA A 195 3.12 -22.49 -1.80
C ALA A 195 3.59 -23.06 -0.45
N GLN A 196 4.53 -24.01 -0.46
CA GLN A 196 5.05 -24.61 0.78
C GLN A 196 5.83 -23.60 1.63
N GLN A 197 6.67 -22.77 1.00
CA GLN A 197 7.44 -21.74 1.67
C GLN A 197 6.54 -20.63 2.24
N ALA A 198 5.41 -20.35 1.55
CA ALA A 198 4.45 -19.34 1.97
C ALA A 198 3.43 -19.83 3.02
N ASP A 199 3.28 -21.14 3.25
CA ASP A 199 2.24 -21.70 4.11
C ASP A 199 2.25 -21.11 5.53
N GLY A 200 3.44 -21.01 6.14
CA GLY A 200 3.59 -20.44 7.48
C GLY A 200 3.09 -19.00 7.59
N LEU A 201 3.42 -18.16 6.60
CA LEU A 201 2.95 -16.77 6.53
C LEU A 201 1.44 -16.70 6.25
N ILE A 202 0.95 -17.51 5.31
CA ILE A 202 -0.48 -17.56 4.98
C ILE A 202 -1.30 -18.00 6.19
N ARG A 203 -0.81 -18.95 6.98
CA ARG A 203 -1.43 -19.38 8.23
C ARG A 203 -1.44 -18.28 9.28
N LEU A 204 -0.31 -17.60 9.47
CA LEU A 204 -0.21 -16.48 10.42
C LEU A 204 -1.18 -15.33 10.06
N LEU A 205 -1.40 -15.08 8.76
CA LEU A 205 -2.37 -14.08 8.29
C LEU A 205 -3.81 -14.58 8.32
N ALA A 206 -4.03 -15.90 8.22
CA ALA A 206 -5.34 -16.52 8.28
C ALA A 206 -5.83 -16.72 9.71
N GLU A 207 -4.93 -16.77 10.68
CA GLU A 207 -5.29 -16.77 12.09
C GLU A 207 -6.11 -15.52 12.37
N PRO A 208 -7.36 -15.67 12.83
CA PRO A 208 -8.13 -14.52 13.25
C PRO A 208 -7.35 -13.89 14.39
N ARG A 209 -6.75 -12.72 14.12
CA ARG A 209 -6.31 -11.84 15.19
C ARG A 209 -7.57 -11.52 15.96
N MET A 210 -7.78 -12.24 17.05
CA MET A 210 -8.86 -11.88 17.94
C MET A 210 -8.62 -10.45 18.31
N THR A 211 -9.54 -9.59 17.87
CA THR A 211 -9.50 -8.21 18.30
C THR A 211 -9.58 -8.24 19.82
N PHE A 212 -8.92 -7.30 20.49
CA PHE A 212 -8.99 -7.19 21.95
C PHE A 212 -10.44 -7.25 22.47
N PHE A 213 -11.39 -6.71 21.69
CA PHE A 213 -12.82 -6.81 21.93
C PHE A 213 -13.41 -8.22 21.82
N GLN A 214 -12.93 -9.05 20.90
CA GLN A 214 -13.31 -10.47 20.81
C GLN A 214 -12.74 -11.27 21.99
N LEU A 215 -11.50 -10.99 22.43
CA LEU A 215 -10.94 -11.57 23.65
C LEU A 215 -11.75 -11.17 24.89
N LEU A 216 -12.15 -9.90 24.99
CA LEU A 216 -13.02 -9.43 26.08
C LEU A 216 -14.42 -10.09 26.06
N ARG A 217 -14.96 -10.42 24.88
CA ARG A 217 -16.25 -11.12 24.76
C ARG A 217 -16.19 -12.60 25.17
N LEU A 218 -15.02 -13.22 25.04
CA LEU A 218 -14.78 -14.62 25.41
C LEU A 218 -14.31 -14.79 26.85
N ALA A 219 -13.98 -13.69 27.55
CA ALA A 219 -13.66 -13.74 28.96
C ALA A 219 -14.89 -14.26 29.75
N PRO A 220 -14.74 -15.34 30.53
CA PRO A 220 -15.84 -15.90 31.29
C PRO A 220 -16.40 -14.85 32.26
N GLN A 221 -17.73 -14.65 32.23
CA GLN A 221 -18.48 -13.75 33.11
C GLN A 221 -18.52 -14.24 34.57
N GLU A 222 -18.15 -15.50 34.78
CA GLU A 222 -18.25 -16.20 36.06
C GLU A 222 -16.96 -16.00 36.86
N GLY A 223 -16.71 -14.76 37.31
CA GLY A 223 -15.62 -14.43 38.22
C GLY A 223 -15.06 -13.03 37.98
N GLY A 224 -15.09 -12.16 39.00
CA GLY A 224 -14.75 -10.73 38.93
C GLY A 224 -13.34 -10.36 38.40
N TYR A 225 -12.53 -11.34 37.98
CA TYR A 225 -11.24 -11.15 37.32
C TYR A 225 -11.36 -10.50 35.93
N GLY A 226 -12.46 -10.73 35.21
CA GLY A 226 -12.67 -10.13 33.89
C GLY A 226 -12.72 -8.59 33.93
N GLN A 227 -13.33 -8.01 34.97
CA GLN A 227 -13.36 -6.56 35.18
C GLN A 227 -11.97 -5.98 35.49
N GLN A 228 -11.14 -6.71 36.25
CA GLN A 228 -9.79 -6.24 36.59
C GLN A 228 -8.87 -6.19 35.37
N ILE A 229 -8.95 -7.19 34.48
CA ILE A 229 -8.16 -7.22 33.24
C ILE A 229 -8.63 -6.13 32.27
N ALA A 230 -9.95 -5.93 32.14
CA ALA A 230 -10.49 -4.87 31.30
C ALA A 230 -10.06 -3.47 31.79
N GLN A 231 -10.08 -3.25 33.11
CA GLN A 231 -9.63 -1.99 33.72
C GLN A 231 -8.13 -1.77 33.53
N ALA A 232 -7.29 -2.78 33.78
CA ALA A 232 -5.84 -2.68 33.62
C ALA A 232 -5.41 -2.32 32.19
N VAL A 233 -6.13 -2.81 31.17
CA VAL A 233 -5.85 -2.47 29.77
C VAL A 233 -6.30 -1.04 29.41
N LEU A 234 -7.42 -0.56 29.97
CA LEU A 234 -7.83 0.83 29.83
C LEU A 234 -6.82 1.79 30.49
N ASP A 235 -6.28 1.40 31.64
CA ASP A 235 -5.29 2.19 32.37
C ASP A 235 -3.96 2.26 31.59
N LEU A 236 -3.49 1.15 31.02
CA LEU A 236 -2.31 1.11 30.14
C LEU A 236 -2.48 1.97 28.88
N ARG A 237 -3.68 2.01 28.31
CA ARG A 237 -3.97 2.84 27.13
C ARG A 237 -4.05 4.33 27.47
N SER A 238 -4.41 4.68 28.71
CA SER A 238 -4.46 6.07 29.17
C SER A 238 -3.08 6.62 29.58
N ALA A 239 -2.11 5.73 29.79
CA ALA A 239 -0.73 6.07 30.15
C ALA A 239 0.21 6.25 28.93
N MET A 240 -0.25 5.95 27.72
CA MET A 240 0.46 6.16 26.44
C MET A 240 -0.08 7.39 25.71
#